data_AF-A0A7L3WI02-F1
#
_entry.id   AF-A0A7L3WI02-F1
#
_cell.length_a   1.000
_cell.length_b   1.000
_cell.length_c   1.000
_cell.angle_alpha   90.00
_cell.angle_beta   90.00
_cell.angle_gamma   90.00
#
_symmetry.space_group_name_H-M   'P 1'
#
loop_
_entity.id
_entity.type
_entity.pdbx_description
1 polymer ?
#
loop_
_entity_poly.entity_id
_entity_poly.type
_entity_poly.pdbx_seq_one_letter_code
_entity_poly.pdbx_strand_id
1 'polypeptide(L)'
;MSEDGNNKEDYPTEIHDYLTAFEKSLDSVDEMLKTMMAVSRSELLQKFEPLEQAKLDLVSLYTLNSVFWVYLAVQGINPKEHPVKKELERIRTYMNKVKEIADKKKAAKLDKGAASRFVRNALWEPSDEKEHTSKTPAKGKK
;
A
#
# COMPACT_ATOMS: atom_id res chain seq x y z
N MET A 1 24.04 12.30 53.84
CA MET A 1 22.89 13.22 53.99
C MET A 1 23.32 14.53 53.35
N SER A 2 22.63 14.92 52.29
CA SER A 2 22.55 16.25 51.66
C SER A 2 23.84 16.98 51.27
N GLU A 3 23.95 17.27 49.97
CA GLU A 3 24.19 18.60 49.36
C GLU A 3 24.31 18.35 47.85
N ASP A 4 23.20 18.47 47.12
CA ASP A 4 22.87 19.65 46.30
C ASP A 4 23.91 19.93 45.20
N GLY A 5 23.61 19.37 44.03
CA GLY A 5 24.30 19.63 42.76
C GLY A 5 23.42 19.22 41.58
N ASN A 6 22.11 19.47 41.69
CA ASN A 6 21.18 19.33 40.58
C ASN A 6 21.61 20.35 39.51
N ASN A 7 22.22 19.88 38.43
CA ASN A 7 22.60 20.66 37.25
C ASN A 7 21.39 21.46 36.77
N LYS A 8 21.28 22.71 37.19
CA LYS A 8 20.15 23.59 36.89
C LYS A 8 20.61 24.66 35.91
N GLU A 9 21.14 24.23 34.76
CA GLU A 9 21.37 25.07 33.58
C GLU A 9 21.00 24.33 32.28
N ASP A 10 19.96 23.48 32.29
CA ASP A 10 19.46 22.85 31.07
C ASP A 10 18.11 23.47 30.70
N TYR A 11 18.18 24.51 29.86
CA TYR A 11 17.08 25.14 29.11
C TYR A 11 15.83 25.64 29.89
N PRO A 12 14.96 26.47 29.28
CA PRO A 12 13.74 26.98 29.94
C PRO A 12 12.78 25.84 30.33
N THR A 13 12.20 25.90 31.54
CA THR A 13 11.31 24.84 32.04
C THR A 13 10.05 24.64 31.19
N GLU A 14 9.62 25.68 30.48
CA GLU A 14 8.47 25.68 29.58
C GLU A 14 8.63 24.70 28.40
N ILE A 15 9.87 24.35 28.05
CA ILE A 15 10.16 23.41 26.95
C ILE A 15 10.53 22.00 27.41
N HIS A 16 10.65 21.78 28.72
CA HIS A 16 11.12 20.51 29.28
C HIS A 16 10.23 19.33 28.88
N ASP A 17 8.92 19.49 28.99
CA ASP A 17 7.96 18.44 28.64
C ASP A 17 8.00 18.11 27.14
N TYR A 18 8.18 19.13 26.29
CA TYR A 18 8.30 18.94 24.85
C TYR A 18 9.58 18.19 24.47
N LEU A 19 10.70 18.52 25.11
CA LEU A 19 11.98 17.84 24.87
C LEU A 19 11.94 16.39 25.35
N THR A 20 11.40 16.15 26.54
CA THR A 20 11.24 14.79 27.09
C THR A 20 10.32 13.94 26.21
N ALA A 21 9.23 14.52 25.69
CA ALA A 21 8.34 13.82 24.77
C ALA A 21 9.01 13.53 23.42
N PHE A 22 9.82 14.46 22.92
CA PHE A 22 10.58 14.31 21.69
C PHE A 22 11.65 13.21 21.80
N GLU A 23 12.42 13.19 22.88
CA GLU A 23 13.43 12.15 23.18
C GLU A 23 12.80 10.76 23.22
N LYS A 24 11.71 10.59 23.97
CA LYS A 24 10.96 9.32 24.02
C LYS A 24 10.45 8.88 22.64
N SER A 25 10.02 9.85 21.82
CA SER A 25 9.56 9.56 20.46
C SER A 25 10.72 9.12 19.56
N LEU A 26 11.90 9.72 19.74
CA LEU A 26 13.12 9.38 19.01
C LEU A 26 13.61 7.97 19.37
N ASP A 27 13.62 7.62 20.66
CA ASP A 27 13.95 6.28 21.13
C ASP A 27 13.03 5.22 20.52
N SER A 28 11.73 5.48 20.48
CA SER A 28 10.77 4.57 19.85
C SER A 28 11.04 4.38 18.36
N VAL A 29 11.42 5.44 17.64
CA VAL A 29 11.74 5.36 16.21
C VAL A 29 13.05 4.60 15.99
N ASP A 30 14.06 4.83 16.83
CA ASP A 30 15.36 4.16 16.77
C ASP A 30 15.23 2.65 16.96
N GLU A 31 14.46 2.21 17.96
CA GLU A 31 14.20 0.77 18.20
C GLU A 31 13.44 0.11 17.03
N MET A 32 12.47 0.81 16.43
CA MET A 32 11.80 0.31 15.23
C MET A 32 12.75 0.20 14.03
N LEU A 33 13.62 1.19 13.83
CA LEU A 33 14.60 1.18 12.74
C LEU A 33 15.64 0.07 12.91
N LYS A 34 16.17 -0.13 14.13
CA LYS A 34 17.06 -1.24 14.46
C LYS A 34 16.43 -2.58 14.11
N THR A 35 15.17 -2.77 14.47
CA THR A 35 14.41 -4.00 14.15
C THR A 35 14.28 -4.20 12.64
N MET A 36 13.96 -3.14 11.90
CA MET A 36 13.83 -3.20 10.44
C MET A 36 15.18 -3.49 9.76
N MET A 37 16.27 -2.91 10.25
CA MET A 37 17.62 -3.08 9.70
C MET A 37 18.27 -4.41 10.08
N ALA A 38 17.76 -5.11 11.10
CA ALA A 38 18.23 -6.43 11.50
C ALA A 38 17.98 -7.52 10.45
N VAL A 39 17.03 -7.30 9.52
CA VAL A 39 16.72 -8.22 8.43
C VAL A 39 17.37 -7.74 7.14
N SER A 40 18.11 -8.61 6.47
CA SER A 40 18.77 -8.23 5.22
C SER A 40 17.76 -8.02 4.08
N ARG A 41 18.02 -7.05 3.20
CA ARG A 41 17.18 -6.80 2.01
C ARG A 41 17.07 -8.04 1.12
N SER A 42 18.15 -8.84 1.04
CA SER A 42 18.16 -10.11 0.28
C SER A 42 17.13 -11.10 0.79
N GLU A 43 17.03 -11.28 2.11
CA GLU A 43 16.02 -12.14 2.73
C GLU A 43 14.60 -11.65 2.49
N LEU A 44 14.39 -10.33 2.51
CA LEU A 44 13.08 -9.72 2.24
C LEU A 44 12.64 -9.94 0.79
N LEU A 45 13.56 -9.86 -0.18
CA LEU A 45 13.28 -10.13 -1.59
C LEU A 45 12.85 -11.59 -1.84
N GLN A 46 13.34 -12.53 -1.02
CA GLN A 46 12.95 -13.95 -1.12
C GLN A 46 11.60 -14.24 -0.46
N LYS A 47 11.23 -13.50 0.60
CA LYS A 47 10.03 -13.76 1.40
C LYS A 47 8.77 -13.02 0.93
N PHE A 48 8.92 -11.88 0.26
CA PHE A 48 7.81 -11.00 -0.08
C PHE A 48 7.37 -11.06 -1.54
N GLU A 49 6.06 -10.95 -1.78
CA GLU A 49 5.53 -10.69 -3.12
C GLU A 49 5.99 -9.30 -3.63
N PRO A 50 6.08 -9.07 -4.95
CA PRO A 50 6.50 -7.78 -5.51
C PRO A 50 5.71 -6.57 -4.97
N LEU A 51 4.42 -6.76 -4.68
CA LEU A 51 3.56 -5.70 -4.13
C LEU A 51 3.93 -5.36 -2.67
N GLU A 52 4.33 -6.36 -1.88
CA GLU A 52 4.77 -6.19 -0.50
C GLU A 52 6.15 -5.53 -0.45
N GLN A 53 7.05 -5.91 -1.35
CA GLN A 53 8.36 -5.25 -1.52
C GLN A 53 8.19 -3.76 -1.85
N ALA A 54 7.30 -3.42 -2.78
CA ALA A 54 7.02 -2.04 -3.14
C ALA A 54 6.47 -1.22 -1.96
N LYS A 55 5.62 -1.83 -1.11
CA LYS A 55 5.13 -1.17 0.11
C LYS A 55 6.26 -0.91 1.09
N LEU A 56 7.11 -1.91 1.33
CA LEU A 56 8.25 -1.79 2.24
C LEU A 56 9.23 -0.71 1.78
N ASP A 57 9.60 -0.71 0.50
CA ASP A 57 10.50 0.30 -0.07
C ASP A 57 9.91 1.71 0.05
N LEU A 58 8.60 1.88 -0.21
CA LEU A 58 7.92 3.18 -0.06
C LEU A 58 7.85 3.67 1.39
N VAL A 59 7.56 2.77 2.34
CA VAL A 59 7.58 3.09 3.77
C VAL A 59 9.00 3.47 4.20
N SER A 60 10.02 2.74 3.74
CA SER A 60 11.42 3.04 4.06
C SER A 60 11.84 4.42 3.54
N LEU A 61 11.47 4.76 2.30
CA LEU A 61 11.70 6.08 1.72
C LEU A 61 10.95 7.18 2.48
N TYR A 62 9.70 6.92 2.87
CA TYR A 62 8.91 7.85 3.66
C TYR A 62 9.54 8.13 5.02
N THR A 63 9.97 7.08 5.74
CA THR A 63 10.65 7.19 7.03
C THR A 63 11.93 8.00 6.91
N LEU A 64 12.79 7.70 5.93
CA LEU A 64 14.03 8.43 5.71
C LEU A 64 13.80 9.92 5.47
N ASN A 65 12.85 10.27 4.61
CA ASN A 65 12.52 11.67 4.33
C ASN A 65 11.85 12.37 5.53
N SER A 66 11.09 11.62 6.33
CA SER A 66 10.44 12.15 7.54
C SER A 66 11.44 12.45 8.64
N VAL A 67 12.43 11.56 8.86
CA VAL A 67 13.53 11.83 9.82
C VAL A 67 14.37 13.01 9.33
N PHE A 68 14.63 13.10 8.03
CA PHE A 68 15.32 14.25 7.47
C PHE A 68 14.53 15.56 7.60
N TRP A 69 13.20 15.52 7.48
CA TRP A 69 12.33 16.66 7.77
C TRP A 69 12.47 17.13 9.22
N VAL A 70 12.48 16.20 10.18
CA VAL A 70 12.70 16.49 11.60
C VAL A 70 14.09 17.10 11.82
N TYR A 71 15.13 16.55 11.19
CA TYR A 71 16.48 17.10 11.25
C TYR A 71 16.53 18.57 10.79
N LEU A 72 15.92 18.89 9.65
CA LEU A 72 15.85 20.27 9.15
C LEU A 72 15.13 21.19 10.15
N ALA A 73 14.01 20.74 10.72
CA ALA A 73 13.25 21.50 11.70
C ALA A 73 14.08 21.81 12.96
N VAL A 74 14.87 20.85 13.44
CA VAL A 74 15.77 21.03 14.60
C VAL A 74 16.93 21.98 14.26
N GLN A 75 17.39 22.02 13.01
CA GLN A 75 18.38 23.00 12.53
C GLN A 75 17.78 24.40 12.31
N GLY A 76 16.50 24.62 12.60
CA GLY A 76 15.81 25.89 12.36
C GLY A 76 15.50 26.17 10.89
N ILE A 77 15.67 25.18 10.00
CA ILE A 77 15.36 25.31 8.58
C ILE A 77 13.91 24.90 8.36
N ASN A 78 13.10 25.78 7.77
CA ASN A 78 11.70 25.46 7.45
C ASN A 78 11.62 24.36 6.37
N PRO A 79 11.21 23.13 6.70
CA PRO A 79 11.26 22.04 5.74
C PRO A 79 10.20 22.17 4.62
N LYS A 80 9.18 23.04 4.81
CA LYS A 80 8.16 23.33 3.79
C LYS A 80 8.73 24.08 2.59
N GLU A 81 9.84 24.81 2.78
CA GLU A 81 10.57 25.54 1.74
C GLU A 81 11.72 24.70 1.17
N HIS A 82 12.10 23.62 1.85
CA HIS A 82 13.15 22.71 1.43
C HIS A 82 12.66 21.70 0.36
N PRO A 83 13.52 21.26 -0.59
CA PRO A 83 13.18 20.25 -1.59
C PRO A 83 12.62 18.92 -1.05
N VAL A 84 12.85 18.59 0.22
CA VAL A 84 12.28 17.40 0.89
C VAL A 84 10.76 17.32 0.78
N LYS A 85 10.07 18.47 0.73
CA LYS A 85 8.62 18.50 0.49
C LYS A 85 8.24 17.85 -0.84
N LYS A 86 9.01 18.10 -1.90
CA LYS A 86 8.78 17.49 -3.23
C LYS A 86 9.01 15.98 -3.18
N GLU A 87 10.00 15.53 -2.41
CA GLU A 87 10.27 14.10 -2.19
C GLU A 87 9.10 13.41 -1.49
N LEU A 88 8.52 14.03 -0.46
CA LEU A 88 7.33 13.50 0.21
C LEU A 88 6.09 13.43 -0.71
N GLU A 89 5.87 14.45 -1.55
CA GLU A 89 4.79 14.43 -2.55
C GLU A 89 5.02 13.34 -3.63
N ARG A 90 6.28 13.14 -4.02
CA ARG A 90 6.67 12.05 -4.94
C ARG A 90 6.34 10.70 -4.31
N ILE A 91 6.74 10.47 -3.06
CA ILE A 91 6.46 9.22 -2.33
C ILE A 91 4.95 8.99 -2.21
N ARG A 92 4.17 10.01 -1.84
CA ARG A 92 2.70 9.94 -1.76
C ARG A 92 2.08 9.51 -3.09
N THR A 93 2.58 10.05 -4.21
CA THR A 93 2.14 9.67 -5.55
C THR A 93 2.34 8.18 -5.81
N TYR A 94 3.50 7.63 -5.43
CA TYR A 94 3.76 6.20 -5.59
C TYR A 94 2.98 5.32 -4.61
N MET A 95 2.74 5.77 -3.37
CA MET A 95 1.86 5.07 -2.43
C MET A 95 0.44 4.94 -2.99
N ASN A 96 -0.08 5.98 -3.63
CA ASN A 96 -1.38 5.94 -4.30
C ASN A 96 -1.40 4.94 -5.46
N LYS A 97 -0.33 4.89 -6.28
CA LYS A 97 -0.20 3.89 -7.35
C LYS A 97 -0.20 2.45 -6.80
N VAL A 98 0.54 2.19 -5.72
CA VAL A 98 0.57 0.88 -5.08
C VAL A 98 -0.80 0.52 -4.51
N LYS A 99 -1.52 1.48 -3.93
CA LYS A 99 -2.90 1.30 -3.46
C LYS A 99 -3.85 0.94 -4.61
N GLU A 100 -3.80 1.67 -5.71
CA GLU A 100 -4.62 1.38 -6.89
C GLU A 100 -4.35 -0.03 -7.46
N ILE A 101 -3.09 -0.45 -7.52
CA ILE A 101 -2.72 -1.80 -7.96
C ILE A 101 -3.29 -2.86 -7.00
N ALA A 102 -3.17 -2.63 -5.69
CA ALA A 102 -3.71 -3.52 -4.67
C ALA A 102 -5.24 -3.64 -4.77
N ASP A 103 -5.94 -2.52 -5.00
CA ASP A 103 -7.39 -2.49 -5.12
C ASP A 103 -7.86 -3.15 -6.42
N LYS A 104 -7.15 -2.95 -7.53
CA LYS A 104 -7.38 -3.66 -8.80
C LYS A 104 -7.22 -5.18 -8.66
N LYS A 105 -6.28 -5.66 -7.82
CA LYS A 105 -6.11 -7.10 -7.54
C LYS A 105 -7.34 -7.68 -6.83
N LYS A 106 -8.08 -6.87 -6.06
CA LYS A 106 -9.28 -7.26 -5.32
C LYS A 106 -10.59 -7.04 -6.08
N ALA A 107 -10.58 -6.26 -7.16
CA ALA A 107 -11.78 -5.91 -7.91
C ALA A 107 -12.42 -7.15 -8.58
N ALA A 108 -13.75 -7.18 -8.61
CA ALA A 108 -14.51 -8.20 -9.32
C ALA A 108 -14.13 -8.20 -10.81
N LYS A 109 -13.84 -9.39 -11.34
CA LYS A 109 -13.51 -9.57 -12.76
C LYS A 109 -14.76 -9.99 -13.52
N LEU A 110 -14.98 -9.38 -14.69
CA LEU A 110 -16.03 -9.82 -15.60
C LEU A 110 -15.71 -11.24 -16.10
N ASP A 111 -16.67 -12.15 -15.98
CA ASP A 111 -16.60 -13.45 -16.64
C ASP A 111 -16.83 -13.26 -18.14
N LYS A 112 -15.72 -13.23 -18.89
CA LYS A 112 -15.73 -13.09 -20.35
C LYS A 112 -16.49 -14.24 -21.03
N GLY A 113 -16.48 -15.44 -20.44
CA GLY A 113 -17.20 -16.60 -20.94
C GLY A 113 -18.70 -16.46 -20.78
N ALA A 114 -19.15 -16.02 -19.60
CA ALA A 114 -20.56 -15.70 -19.37
C ALA A 114 -21.05 -14.57 -20.28
N ALA A 115 -20.29 -13.48 -20.41
CA ALA A 115 -20.61 -12.38 -21.31
C ALA A 115 -20.73 -12.85 -22.77
N SER A 116 -19.81 -13.71 -23.23
CA SER A 116 -19.86 -14.28 -24.58
C SER A 116 -21.12 -15.15 -24.79
N ARG A 117 -21.53 -15.94 -23.78
CA ARG A 117 -22.77 -16.73 -23.83
C ARG A 117 -24.00 -15.84 -23.91
N PHE A 118 -24.07 -14.77 -23.12
CA PHE A 118 -25.18 -13.82 -23.17
C PHE A 118 -25.31 -13.17 -24.55
N VAL A 119 -24.19 -12.71 -25.12
CA VAL A 119 -24.18 -12.11 -26.47
C VAL A 119 -24.61 -13.13 -27.54
N ARG A 120 -24.09 -14.35 -27.49
CA ARG A 120 -24.44 -15.40 -28.46
C ARG A 120 -25.92 -15.79 -28.40
N ASN A 121 -26.50 -15.90 -27.20
CA ASN A 121 -27.94 -16.18 -27.06
C ASN A 121 -28.79 -14.99 -27.50
N ALA A 122 -28.38 -13.76 -27.23
CA ALA A 122 -29.14 -12.56 -27.60
C ALA A 122 -29.14 -12.30 -29.13
N LEU A 123 -28.08 -12.71 -29.83
CA LEU A 123 -27.94 -12.60 -31.28
C LEU A 123 -28.38 -13.88 -32.02
N TRP A 124 -28.95 -14.86 -31.31
CA TRP A 124 -29.45 -16.07 -31.94
C TRP A 124 -30.75 -15.79 -32.67
N GLU A 125 -30.70 -15.79 -34.00
CA GLU A 125 -31.89 -15.84 -34.85
C GLU A 125 -32.25 -17.32 -35.11
N PRO A 126 -33.49 -17.74 -34.88
CA PRO A 126 -33.91 -19.08 -35.28
C PRO A 126 -33.88 -19.14 -36.81
N SER A 127 -33.03 -19.99 -37.37
CA SER A 127 -33.09 -20.29 -38.79
C SER A 127 -34.47 -20.84 -39.13
N ASP A 128 -35.20 -20.16 -40.01
CA ASP A 128 -36.43 -20.65 -40.62
C ASP A 128 -36.13 -21.84 -41.54
N GLU A 129 -35.74 -23.00 -41.00
CA GLU A 129 -35.72 -24.24 -41.75
C GLU A 129 -36.35 -25.40 -40.97
N LYS A 130 -37.64 -25.57 -41.29
CA LYS A 130 -38.37 -26.82 -41.55
C LYS A 130 -38.86 -27.63 -40.34
N GLU A 131 -40.17 -27.51 -40.13
CA GLU A 131 -41.04 -28.52 -39.52
C GLU A 131 -40.64 -29.93 -40.00
N HIS A 132 -40.03 -30.72 -39.13
CA HIS A 132 -40.00 -32.16 -39.30
C HIS A 132 -41.39 -32.71 -38.93
N THR A 133 -42.26 -32.83 -39.93
CA THR A 133 -43.49 -33.61 -39.83
C THR A 133 -43.13 -35.07 -39.53
N SER A 134 -43.38 -35.52 -38.31
CA SER A 134 -43.30 -36.93 -37.94
C SER A 134 -44.44 -37.71 -38.60
N LYS A 135 -44.19 -38.30 -39.78
CA LYS A 135 -45.07 -39.32 -40.37
C LYS A 135 -44.72 -40.69 -39.79
N THR A 136 -45.60 -41.19 -38.92
CA THR A 136 -45.68 -42.58 -38.46
C THR A 136 -45.90 -43.52 -39.65
N PRO A 137 -45.18 -44.65 -39.79
CA PRO A 137 -45.62 -45.73 -40.67
C PRO A 137 -46.31 -46.81 -39.83
N ALA A 138 -47.60 -46.99 -40.11
CA ALA A 138 -48.32 -48.21 -39.81
C ALA A 138 -48.03 -49.27 -40.90
N LYS A 139 -47.74 -50.51 -40.48
CA LYS A 139 -47.94 -51.79 -41.20
C LYS A 139 -47.54 -52.89 -40.21
N GLY A 140 -48.32 -53.91 -39.89
CA GLY A 140 -49.34 -54.59 -40.68
C GLY A 140 -48.92 -56.07 -40.78
N LYS A 141 -49.62 -56.94 -40.04
CA LYS A 141 -49.48 -58.41 -39.99
C LYS A 141 -49.22 -59.05 -41.37
N LYS A 142 -48.28 -60.00 -41.42
CA LYS A 142 -48.52 -61.46 -41.61
C LYS A 142 -47.20 -62.20 -41.60
#